data_AF-H8GSD1-F1
#
_entry.id   AF-H8GSD1-F1
#
_cell.length_a   1.000
_cell.length_b   1.000
_cell.length_c   1.000
_cell.angle_alpha   90.00
_cell.angle_beta   90.00
_cell.angle_gamma   90.00
#
_symmetry.space_group_name_H-M   'P 1'
#
loop_
_entity.id
_entity.type
_entity.pdbx_description
1 polymer ?
#
loop_
_entity_poly.entity_id
_entity_poly.type
_entity_poly.pdbx_seq_one_letter_code
_entity_poly.pdbx_strand_id
1 'polypeptide(L)'
;MRLGDLFDITDKVNSGATRGRLKDKHVDFLLVHTRDHYRPVLAIELDGVSHTAEQQQYRDAVKDTAFRCGGLRLLRVPSRTYTVAQVRDMLHREGLDGG
;
A
#
# COMPACT_ATOMS: atom_id res chain seq x y z
N MET A 1 -5.49 -4.32 -5.46
CA MET A 1 -4.29 -4.65 -6.27
C MET A 1 -3.33 -5.52 -5.47
N ARG A 2 -2.74 -6.59 -6.02
CA ARG A 2 -1.84 -7.47 -5.23
C ARG A 2 -0.44 -6.86 -5.12
N LEU A 3 0.23 -7.11 -4.00
CA LEU A 3 1.61 -6.63 -3.81
C LEU A 3 2.60 -7.27 -4.79
N GLY A 4 2.33 -8.50 -5.24
CA GLY A 4 3.14 -9.16 -6.27
C GLY A 4 3.07 -8.52 -7.65
N ASP A 5 2.06 -7.68 -7.91
CA ASP A 5 1.93 -6.92 -9.16
C ASP A 5 2.60 -5.53 -9.04
N LEU A 6 2.96 -5.11 -7.83
CA LEU A 6 3.54 -3.79 -7.53
C LEU A 6 5.06 -3.81 -7.39
N PHE A 7 5.62 -4.92 -6.93
CA PHE A 7 7.02 -5.01 -6.57
C PHE A 7 7.71 -6.19 -7.24
N ASP A 8 8.86 -5.89 -7.85
CA ASP A 8 9.78 -6.92 -8.32
C ASP A 8 10.60 -7.48 -7.15
N ILE A 9 10.71 -8.81 -7.11
CA ILE A 9 11.53 -9.50 -6.10
C ILE A 9 12.94 -9.67 -6.66
N THR A 10 13.89 -8.94 -6.10
CA THR A 10 15.30 -8.95 -6.53
C THR A 10 16.14 -10.03 -5.86
N ASP A 11 15.69 -10.55 -4.70
CA ASP A 11 16.34 -11.68 -4.03
C ASP A 11 16.03 -12.99 -4.79
N LYS A 12 16.99 -13.44 -5.59
CA LYS A 12 16.86 -14.65 -6.40
C LYS A 12 16.82 -15.92 -5.55
N VAL A 13 17.49 -15.94 -4.39
CA VAL A 13 17.61 -17.13 -3.53
C VAL A 13 16.30 -17.39 -2.79
N ASN A 14 15.70 -16.34 -2.22
CA ASN A 14 14.45 -16.45 -1.46
C ASN A 14 13.20 -16.07 -2.25
N SER A 15 13.32 -15.93 -3.57
CA SER A 15 12.25 -15.41 -4.45
C SER A 15 10.91 -16.13 -4.26
N GLY A 16 10.91 -17.46 -4.18
CA GLY A 16 9.69 -18.26 -3.97
C GLY A 16 9.02 -17.99 -2.62
N ALA A 17 9.80 -17.96 -1.54
CA ALA A 17 9.30 -17.70 -0.19
C ALA A 17 8.75 -16.26 -0.06
N THR A 18 9.47 -15.27 -0.59
CA THR A 18 9.04 -13.87 -0.62
C THR A 18 7.75 -13.72 -1.44
N ARG A 19 7.67 -14.38 -2.60
CA ARG A 19 6.45 -14.34 -3.43
C ARG A 19 5.26 -14.95 -2.71
N GLY A 20 5.47 -16.05 -1.97
CA GLY A 20 4.44 -16.64 -1.11
C GLY A 20 3.92 -15.67 -0.05
N ARG A 21 4.83 -14.90 0.59
CA ARG A 21 4.45 -13.89 1.58
C ARG A 21 3.65 -12.73 0.99
N LEU A 22 3.88 -12.38 -0.28
CA LEU A 22 3.20 -11.26 -0.95
C LEU A 22 1.91 -11.65 -1.69
N LYS A 23 1.78 -12.92 -2.11
CA LYS A 23 0.72 -13.40 -3.02
C LYS A 23 -0.68 -13.02 -2.57
N ASP A 24 -0.98 -13.16 -1.27
CA ASP A 24 -2.32 -12.94 -0.73
C ASP A 24 -2.50 -11.54 -0.12
N LYS A 25 -1.44 -10.72 -0.18
CA LYS A 25 -1.47 -9.33 0.30
C LYS A 25 -1.88 -8.42 -0.84
N HIS A 26 -2.79 -7.51 -0.54
CA HIS A 26 -3.27 -6.50 -1.47
C HIS A 26 -3.34 -5.13 -0.78
N VAL A 27 -3.40 -4.09 -1.60
CA VAL A 27 -3.85 -2.75 -1.21
C VAL A 27 -5.20 -2.46 -1.86
N ASP A 28 -5.99 -1.63 -1.19
CA ASP A 28 -7.35 -1.29 -1.62
C ASP A 28 -7.32 -0.33 -2.80
N PHE A 29 -6.50 0.72 -2.70
CA PHE A 29 -6.34 1.69 -3.78
C PHE A 29 -4.88 1.93 -4.12
N LEU A 30 -4.64 2.23 -5.39
CA LEU A 30 -3.35 2.69 -5.89
C LEU A 30 -3.57 3.99 -6.66
N LEU A 31 -2.88 5.04 -6.25
CA LEU A 31 -2.75 6.27 -7.01
C LEU A 31 -1.57 6.14 -7.97
N VAL A 32 -1.81 6.55 -9.20
CA VAL A 32 -0.85 6.50 -10.29
C VAL A 32 -0.76 7.85 -10.98
N HIS A 33 0.43 8.18 -11.48
CA HIS A 33 0.62 9.38 -12.28
C HIS A 33 0.25 9.09 -13.74
N THR A 34 -0.91 9.57 -14.19
CA THR A 34 -1.47 9.23 -15.52
C THR A 34 -0.62 9.70 -16.69
N ARG A 35 0.13 10.79 -16.52
CA ARG A 35 1.05 11.32 -17.55
C ARG A 35 2.44 10.68 -17.54
N ASP A 36 2.78 9.92 -16.49
CA ASP A 36 4.08 9.25 -16.33
C ASP A 36 3.86 7.74 -16.31
N HIS A 37 3.40 7.19 -17.43
CA HIS A 37 3.22 5.75 -17.64
C HIS A 37 2.47 5.00 -16.52
N TYR A 38 1.48 5.66 -15.89
CA TYR A 38 0.76 5.11 -14.73
C TYR A 38 1.69 4.68 -13.58
N ARG A 39 2.82 5.38 -13.42
CA ARG A 39 3.76 5.13 -12.33
C ARG A 39 3.04 5.21 -10.98
N PRO A 40 3.14 4.17 -10.13
CA PRO A 40 2.63 4.21 -8.77
C PRO A 40 3.24 5.35 -7.93
N VAL A 41 2.40 6.13 -7.25
CA VAL A 41 2.86 7.24 -6.38
C VAL A 41 2.47 7.07 -4.91
N LEU A 42 1.34 6.42 -4.64
CA LEU A 42 0.83 6.18 -3.30
C LEU A 42 -0.12 4.99 -3.32
N ALA A 43 0.03 4.05 -2.39
CA ALA A 43 -1.00 3.07 -2.10
C ALA A 43 -1.81 3.49 -0.88
N ILE A 44 -3.10 3.14 -0.86
CA ILE A 44 -3.99 3.39 0.27
C ILE A 44 -4.60 2.06 0.72
N GLU A 45 -4.61 1.87 2.04
CA GLU A 45 -5.26 0.74 2.71
C GLU A 45 -6.31 1.24 3.71
N LEU A 46 -7.47 0.59 3.72
CA LEU A 46 -8.56 0.87 4.63
C LEU A 46 -8.45 -0.02 5.87
N ASP A 47 -8.07 0.57 6.99
CA ASP A 47 -7.97 -0.14 8.27
C ASP A 47 -9.36 -0.31 8.89
N GLY A 48 -9.86 -1.54 8.86
CA GLY A 48 -11.05 -1.94 9.60
C GLY A 48 -10.77 -2.17 11.08
N VAL A 49 -11.80 -2.06 11.92
CA VAL A 49 -11.74 -2.49 13.32
C VAL A 49 -11.74 -4.01 13.35
N SER A 50 -10.57 -4.66 13.36
CA SER A 50 -10.49 -6.13 13.35
C SER A 50 -9.68 -6.71 14.50
N HIS A 51 -10.30 -7.69 15.15
CA HIS A 51 -9.92 -8.39 16.36
C HIS A 51 -8.88 -9.49 16.09
N THR A 52 -7.58 -9.19 16.22
CA THR A 52 -6.50 -10.08 16.72
C THR A 52 -5.15 -9.37 16.51
N ALA A 53 -4.67 -8.69 17.55
CA ALA A 53 -3.55 -7.75 17.45
C ALA A 53 -2.25 -8.36 16.87
N GLU A 54 -1.92 -9.61 17.21
CA GLU A 54 -0.64 -10.22 16.79
C GLU A 54 -0.59 -10.61 15.30
N GLN A 55 -1.65 -11.23 14.78
CA GLN A 55 -1.70 -11.59 13.35
C GLN A 55 -1.75 -10.33 12.47
N GLN A 56 -2.45 -9.30 12.95
CA GLN A 56 -2.52 -8.01 12.27
C GLN A 56 -1.14 -7.33 12.24
N GLN A 57 -0.44 -7.26 13.38
CA GLN A 57 0.92 -6.73 13.46
C GLN A 57 1.90 -7.43 12.51
N TYR A 58 1.86 -8.76 12.43
CA TYR A 58 2.72 -9.50 11.50
C TYR A 58 2.41 -9.14 10.04
N ARG A 59 1.12 -9.08 9.68
CA ARG A 59 0.69 -8.71 8.31
C ARG A 59 1.13 -7.28 7.97
N ASP A 60 0.97 -6.36 8.90
CA ASP A 60 1.35 -4.96 8.75
C ASP A 60 2.87 -4.81 8.60
N ALA A 61 3.65 -5.49 9.43
CA ALA A 61 5.11 -5.46 9.35
C ALA A 61 5.64 -5.96 7.99
N VAL A 62 5.01 -7.00 7.42
CA VAL A 62 5.36 -7.50 6.09
C VAL A 62 5.04 -6.45 5.02
N LYS A 63 3.88 -5.79 5.10
CA LYS A 63 3.50 -4.73 4.16
C LYS A 63 4.45 -3.54 4.27
N ASP A 64 4.68 -3.04 5.49
CA ASP A 64 5.59 -1.91 5.73
C ASP A 64 6.98 -2.18 5.16
N THR A 65 7.47 -3.40 5.34
CA THR A 65 8.76 -3.82 4.79
C THR A 65 8.74 -3.84 3.27
N ALA A 66 7.70 -4.41 2.64
CA ALA A 66 7.59 -4.44 1.19
C ALA A 66 7.53 -3.03 0.59
N PHE A 67 6.67 -2.15 1.13
CA PHE A 67 6.51 -0.77 0.65
C PHE A 67 7.79 0.06 0.84
N ARG A 68 8.43 -0.07 2.01
CA ARG A 68 9.72 0.58 2.28
C ARG A 68 10.80 0.11 1.31
N CYS A 69 10.92 -1.20 1.06
CA CYS A 69 11.91 -1.75 0.12
C CYS A 69 11.62 -1.35 -1.33
N GLY A 70 10.35 -1.29 -1.72
CA GLY A 70 9.94 -0.92 -3.07
C GLY A 70 9.88 0.59 -3.34
N GLY A 71 10.19 1.42 -2.34
CA GLY A 71 10.19 2.88 -2.49
C GLY A 71 8.81 3.48 -2.77
N LEU A 72 7.73 2.76 -2.43
CA LEU A 72 6.36 3.22 -2.60
C LEU A 72 5.77 3.55 -1.22
N ARG A 73 5.05 4.67 -1.13
CA ARG A 73 4.39 5.08 0.12
C ARG A 73 3.08 4.31 0.31
N LEU A 74 2.76 4.00 1.57
CA LEU A 74 1.51 3.37 1.99
C LEU A 74 0.81 4.26 3.01
N LEU A 75 -0.38 4.73 2.67
CA LEU A 75 -1.24 5.50 3.57
C LEU A 75 -2.34 4.57 4.13
N ARG A 76 -2.36 4.40 5.45
CA ARG A 76 -3.43 3.67 6.14
C ARG A 76 -4.51 4.63 6.60
N VAL A 77 -5.75 4.36 6.24
CA VAL A 77 -6.90 5.22 6.50
C VAL A 77 -7.97 4.42 7.24
N PRO A 78 -8.49 4.89 8.39
CA PRO A 78 -9.58 4.22 9.07
C PRO A 78 -10.79 3.98 8.17
N SER A 79 -11.38 2.80 8.20
CA SER A 79 -12.58 2.47 7.41
C SER A 79 -13.82 3.18 7.96
N ARG A 80 -14.05 4.42 7.52
CA ARG A 80 -15.23 5.23 7.83
C ARG A 80 -15.63 6.10 6.62
N THR A 81 -16.77 6.79 6.75
CA THR A 81 -17.19 7.76 5.73
C THR A 81 -16.29 9.00 5.79
N TYR A 82 -15.89 9.47 4.61
CA TYR A 82 -15.13 10.70 4.41
C TYR A 82 -15.86 11.63 3.45
N THR A 83 -15.73 12.93 3.66
CA THR A 83 -16.07 13.92 2.64
C THR A 83 -14.94 14.04 1.61
N VAL A 84 -15.25 14.51 0.41
CA VAL A 84 -14.23 14.77 -0.62
C VAL A 84 -13.14 15.72 -0.12
N ALA A 85 -13.50 16.73 0.67
CA ALA A 85 -12.55 17.66 1.27
C ALA A 85 -11.57 16.95 2.23
N GLN A 86 -12.08 16.04 3.08
CA GLN A 86 -11.21 15.28 3.98
C GLN A 86 -10.21 14.40 3.24
N VAL A 87 -10.66 13.72 2.17
CA VAL A 87 -9.76 12.90 1.33
C VAL A 87 -8.73 13.79 0.64
N ARG A 88 -9.13 14.94 0.11
CA ARG A 88 -8.21 15.90 -0.53
C ARG A 88 -7.14 16.40 0.44
N ASP A 89 -7.54 16.77 1.66
CA ASP A 89 -6.58 17.20 2.70
C ASP A 89 -5.61 16.08 3.09
N MET A 90 -6.05 14.82 3.09
CA MET A 90 -5.15 13.68 3.31
C MET A 90 -4.12 13.57 2.20
N LEU A 91 -4.55 13.67 0.94
CA LEU A 91 -3.65 13.60 -0.22
C LEU A 91 -2.66 14.78 -0.26
N HIS A 92 -3.10 15.99 0.07
CA HIS A 92 -2.21 17.16 0.18
C HIS A 92 -1.11 16.98 1.24
N ARG A 93 -1.43 16.36 2.39
CA ARG A 93 -0.42 16.05 3.43
C ARG A 93 0.63 15.04 2.94
N GLU A 94 0.24 14.19 2.01
CA GLU A 94 1.16 13.28 1.30
C GLU A 94 1.87 13.97 0.11
N GLY A 95 1.75 15.29 -0.06
CA GLY A 95 2.35 16.06 -1.13
C GLY A 95 1.78 15.73 -2.52
N LEU A 96 0.55 15.23 -2.57
CA LEU A 96 -0.19 14.98 -3.81
C LEU A 96 -1.21 16.09 -4.02
N ASP A 97 -0.77 17.17 -4.67
CA ASP A 97 -1.64 18.24 -5.10
C ASP A 97 -2.27 17.87 -6.44
N GLY A 98 -3.59 17.98 -6.54
CA GLY A 98 -4.34 17.56 -7.74
C GLY A 98 -3.89 18.36 -8.98
N GLY A 99 -3.07 17.72 -9.82
CA GLY A 99 -2.57 18.27 -11.09
C GLY A 99 -3.41 17.91 -12.30
#